data_AF-A9EBA6-F1
#
_entry.id   AF-A9EBA6-F1
#
_cell.length_a   1.000
_cell.length_b   1.000
_cell.length_c   1.000
_cell.angle_alpha   90.00
_cell.angle_beta   90.00
_cell.angle_gamma   90.00
#
_symmetry.space_group_name_H-M   'P 1'
#
loop_
_entity.id
_entity.type
_entity.pdbx_description
1 polymer ?
#
loop_
_entity_poly.entity_id
_entity_poly.type
_entity_poly.pdbx_seq_one_letter_code
_entity_poly.pdbx_strand_id
1 'polypeptide(L)'
;MVELTFESVNAEIEALDLDQLENNMQVEAKGDMARAKAIPNVCVIWNSIGVIIKLIAKIPFLPSKWRRALKLLITTMDGICG
;
A
#
# COMPACT_ATOMS: atom_id res chain seq x y z
N MET A 1 21.75 2.87 10.88
CA MET A 1 20.94 2.63 9.67
C MET A 1 20.15 1.37 9.92
N VAL A 2 18.82 1.44 9.96
CA VAL A 2 18.01 0.21 10.04
C VAL A 2 18.18 -0.51 8.70
N GLU A 3 18.76 -1.70 8.74
CA GLU A 3 18.87 -2.56 7.56
C GLU A 3 17.45 -2.94 7.11
N LEU A 4 17.11 -2.59 5.88
CA LEU A 4 15.85 -2.95 5.25
C LEU A 4 15.88 -4.44 4.90
N THR A 5 15.53 -5.29 5.86
CA THR A 5 15.41 -6.74 5.69
C THR A 5 13.96 -7.15 5.43
N PHE A 6 13.77 -8.38 4.96
CA PHE A 6 12.43 -8.95 4.80
C PHE A 6 11.70 -9.02 6.14
N GLU A 7 12.40 -9.26 7.26
CA GLU A 7 11.78 -9.23 8.59
C GLU A 7 11.26 -7.84 8.96
N SER A 8 12.00 -6.77 8.62
CA SER A 8 11.55 -5.39 8.89
C SER A 8 10.27 -5.05 8.13
N VAL A 9 10.14 -5.51 6.89
CA VAL A 9 8.92 -5.36 6.09
C VAL A 9 7.79 -6.22 6.65
N ASN A 10 8.08 -7.45 7.06
CA ASN A 10 7.07 -8.35 7.63
C ASN A 10 6.49 -7.78 8.94
N ALA A 11 7.33 -7.22 9.81
CA ALA A 11 6.87 -6.59 11.06
C ALA A 11 5.89 -5.43 10.81
N GLU A 12 6.15 -4.60 9.80
CA GLU A 12 5.25 -3.51 9.39
C GLU A 12 3.93 -4.04 8.80
N ILE A 13 3.96 -5.17 8.08
CA ILE A 13 2.76 -5.83 7.55
C ILE A 13 1.91 -6.41 8.69
N GLU A 14 2.52 -7.13 9.63
CA GLU A 14 1.84 -7.71 10.80
C GLU A 14 1.24 -6.62 11.69
N ALA A 15 1.90 -5.47 11.84
CA ALA A 15 1.39 -4.33 12.59
C ALA A 15 0.16 -3.66 11.95
N LEU A 16 -0.06 -3.86 10.65
CA LEU A 16 -1.13 -3.20 9.90
C LEU A 16 -2.49 -3.91 10.02
N ASP A 17 -2.53 -5.13 10.57
CA ASP A 17 -3.71 -6.02 10.62
C ASP A 17 -4.52 -5.99 9.30
N LEU A 18 -3.97 -6.66 8.29
CA LEU A 18 -4.54 -6.66 6.93
C LEU A 18 -5.98 -7.19 6.89
N ASP A 19 -6.32 -8.14 7.76
CA ASP A 19 -7.67 -8.69 7.87
C ASP A 19 -8.66 -7.62 8.36
N GLN A 20 -8.26 -6.82 9.35
CA GLN A 20 -9.08 -5.70 9.80
C GLN A 20 -9.22 -4.62 8.72
N LEU A 21 -8.15 -4.31 8.00
CA LEU A 21 -8.17 -3.34 6.91
C LEU A 21 -9.12 -3.77 5.78
N GLU A 22 -9.08 -5.05 5.40
CA GLU A 22 -9.97 -5.62 4.38
C GLU A 22 -11.44 -5.61 4.84
N ASN A 23 -11.71 -6.00 6.08
CA ASN A 23 -13.05 -5.98 6.64
C ASN A 23 -13.67 -4.57 6.67
N ASN A 24 -12.89 -3.56 7.07
CA ASN A 24 -13.34 -2.17 7.07
C ASN A 24 -13.71 -1.67 5.66
N MET A 25 -13.02 -2.16 4.62
CA MET A 25 -13.31 -1.83 3.22
C MET A 25 -14.57 -2.53 2.69
N GLN A 26 -14.81 -3.78 3.09
CA GLN A 26 -15.99 -4.54 2.65
C GLN A 26 -17.30 -4.01 3.25
N VAL A 27 -17.25 -3.45 4.47
CA VAL A 27 -18.43 -2.85 5.12
C VAL A 27 -18.92 -1.61 4.37
N GLU A 28 -18.04 -0.81 3.77
CA GLU A 28 -18.42 0.41 3.04
C GLU A 28 -18.92 0.18 1.60
N ALA A 29 -18.68 -1.00 1.03
CA ALA A 29 -19.00 -1.34 -0.36
C ALA A 29 -20.46 -1.83 -0.57
N LYS A 30 -21.25 -2.02 0.50
CA LYS A 30 -22.65 -2.44 0.39
C LYS A 30 -23.57 -1.25 0.09
N GLY A 31 -23.75 -0.95 -1.20
CA GLY A 31 -24.76 -0.01 -1.72
C GLY A 31 -24.38 0.61 -3.07
N ASP A 32 -25.38 1.08 -3.83
CA ASP A 32 -25.29 1.62 -5.22
C ASP A 32 -24.32 2.82 -5.44
N MET A 33 -23.61 3.28 -4.39
CA MET A 33 -22.56 4.31 -4.47
C MET A 33 -21.13 3.75 -4.64
N ALA A 34 -20.97 2.44 -4.85
CA ALA A 34 -19.67 1.75 -4.88
C ALA A 34 -18.64 2.36 -5.87
N ARG A 35 -19.09 2.92 -7.00
CA ARG A 35 -18.19 3.57 -7.98
C ARG A 35 -17.71 4.97 -7.57
N ALA A 36 -18.54 5.73 -6.85
CA ALA A 36 -18.18 7.06 -6.36
C ALA A 36 -17.28 6.99 -5.11
N LYS A 37 -17.38 5.90 -4.34
CA LYS A 37 -16.51 5.62 -3.17
C LYS A 37 -15.22 4.85 -3.50
N ALA A 38 -15.04 4.37 -4.72
CA ALA A 38 -13.85 3.60 -5.10
C ALA A 38 -12.54 4.41 -5.01
N ILE A 39 -12.58 5.69 -5.37
CA ILE A 39 -11.42 6.60 -5.29
C ILE A 39 -11.04 6.88 -3.83
N PRO A 40 -11.95 7.29 -2.92
CA PRO A 40 -11.58 7.47 -1.51
C PRO A 40 -11.08 6.17 -0.87
N ASN A 41 -11.64 5.01 -1.23
CA ASN A 41 -11.18 3.73 -0.69
C ASN A 41 -9.75 3.36 -1.14
N VAL A 42 -9.39 3.66 -2.40
CA VAL A 42 -8.03 3.38 -2.87
C VAL A 42 -7.00 4.25 -2.15
N CYS A 43 -7.36 5.48 -1.78
CA CYS A 43 -6.49 6.38 -1.03
C CYS A 43 -6.40 6.03 0.45
N VAL A 44 -7.48 5.55 1.06
CA VAL A 44 -7.44 4.97 2.42
C VAL A 44 -6.50 3.78 2.46
N ILE A 45 -6.63 2.85 1.50
CA ILE A 45 -5.70 1.71 1.37
C ILE A 45 -4.27 2.23 1.18
N TRP A 46 -4.05 3.16 0.24
CA TRP A 46 -2.72 3.68 -0.05
C TRP A 46 -2.07 4.35 1.16
N ASN A 47 -2.83 5.09 1.96
CA ASN A 47 -2.30 5.71 3.18
C ASN A 47 -1.90 4.67 4.23
N SER A 48 -2.60 3.53 4.29
CA SER A 48 -2.25 2.42 5.17
C SER A 48 -1.06 1.61 4.65
N ILE A 49 -1.08 1.15 3.39
CA ILE A 49 -0.07 0.21 2.85
C ILE A 49 1.08 0.90 2.09
N GLY A 50 0.94 2.17 1.73
CA GLY A 50 1.88 2.89 0.86
C GLY A 50 3.27 3.03 1.50
N VAL A 51 3.33 3.12 2.83
CA VAL A 51 4.60 3.10 3.58
C VAL A 51 5.33 1.77 3.36
N ILE A 52 4.62 0.64 3.48
CA ILE A 52 5.15 -0.71 3.26
C ILE A 52 5.68 -0.86 1.82
N ILE A 53 4.90 -0.42 0.83
CA ILE A 53 5.29 -0.49 -0.59
C ILE A 53 6.55 0.36 -0.85
N LYS A 54 6.65 1.55 -0.23
CA LYS A 54 7.84 2.42 -0.29
C LYS A 54 9.06 1.78 0.37
N LEU A 55 8.88 1.00 1.43
CA LEU A 55 9.96 0.23 2.08
C LEU A 55 10.43 -0.92 1.17
N ILE A 56 9.51 -1.70 0.61
CA ILE A 56 9.83 -2.80 -0.33
C ILE A 56 10.62 -2.28 -1.53
N ALA A 57 10.24 -1.10 -2.07
CA ALA A 57 10.91 -0.50 -3.20
C ALA A 57 12.40 -0.14 -2.94
N LYS A 58 12.81 -0.04 -1.66
CA LYS A 58 14.17 0.30 -1.24
C LYS A 58 15.05 -0.93 -0.96
N ILE A 59 14.53 -2.16 -1.08
CA ILE A 59 15.30 -3.38 -0.84
C ILE A 59 16.48 -3.47 -1.83
N PRO A 60 17.73 -3.62 -1.36
CA PRO A 60 18.94 -3.52 -2.21
C PRO A 60 19.01 -4.56 -3.33
N PHE A 61 18.41 -5.74 -3.13
CA PHE A 61 18.46 -6.87 -4.06
C PHE A 61 17.29 -6.93 -5.06
N LEU A 62 16.40 -5.94 -5.04
CA LEU A 62 15.27 -5.92 -5.96
C LEU A 62 15.75 -5.67 -7.41
N PRO A 63 15.33 -6.45 -8.42
CA PRO A 63 15.75 -6.23 -9.80
C PRO A 63 15.32 -4.85 -10.32
N SER A 64 16.08 -4.29 -11.28
CA SER A 64 15.87 -2.93 -11.78
C SER A 64 14.47 -2.69 -12.38
N LYS A 65 13.92 -3.67 -13.09
CA LYS A 65 12.54 -3.61 -13.64
C LYS A 65 11.49 -3.53 -12.53
N TRP A 66 11.67 -4.28 -11.45
CA TRP A 66 10.77 -4.28 -10.29
C TRP A 66 10.80 -2.93 -9.58
N ARG A 67 11.99 -2.37 -9.33
CA ARG A 67 12.11 -1.02 -8.73
C ARG A 67 11.42 0.04 -9.58
N ARG A 68 11.54 -0.05 -10.91
CA ARG A 68 10.88 0.89 -11.83
C ARG A 68 9.35 0.77 -11.75
N ALA A 69 8.82 -0.45 -11.71
CA ALA A 69 7.38 -0.69 -11.57
C ALA A 69 6.84 -0.13 -10.24
N LEU A 70 7.50 -0.44 -9.12
CA LEU A 70 7.13 0.07 -7.81
C LEU A 70 7.22 1.60 -7.74
N LYS A 71 8.28 2.19 -8.31
CA LYS A 71 8.42 3.65 -8.36
C LYS A 71 7.27 4.30 -9.16
N LEU A 72 6.88 3.71 -10.28
CA LEU A 72 5.75 4.19 -11.08
C LEU A 72 4.45 4.14 -10.27
N LEU A 73 4.18 3.01 -9.61
CA LEU A 73 3.02 2.84 -8.73
C LEU A 73 3.02 3.88 -7.61
N ILE A 74 4.12 4.00 -6.87
CA ILE A 74 4.27 4.97 -5.76
C ILE A 74 3.99 6.39 -6.23
N THR A 75 4.62 6.81 -7.33
CA THR A 75 4.47 8.18 -7.84
C THR A 75 3.05 8.45 -8.31
N THR A 76 2.40 7.45 -8.92
CA THR A 76 1.01 7.57 -9.40
C THR A 76 0.04 7.68 -8.22
N MET A 77 0.17 6.80 -7.23
CA MET A 77 -0.72 6.79 -6.07
C MET A 77 -0.50 8.00 -5.16
N ASP A 78 0.75 8.42 -4.94
CA ASP A 78 1.04 9.67 -4.22
C ASP A 78 0.48 10.89 -4.96
N GLY A 79 0.40 10.87 -6.30
CA GLY A 79 -0.21 11.95 -7.07
C GLY A 79 -1.74 11.94 -7.07
N ILE A 80 -2.38 10.79 -6.85
CA ILE A 80 -3.85 10.64 -6.79
C ILE A 80 -4.37 10.88 -5.37
N CYS A 81 -3.60 10.48 -4.36
CA CYS A 81 -4.03 10.40 -2.97
C CYS A 81 -3.30 11.37 -2.01
N GLY A 82 -2.27 12.06 -2.49
CA GLY A 82 -1.49 13.04 -1.75
C GLY A 82 -2.09 14.43 -1.70
#